data_AF-A0A956L3R0-F1
#
_entry.id   AF-A0A956L3R0-F1
#
_cell.length_a   1.000
_cell.length_b   1.000
_cell.length_c   1.000
_cell.angle_alpha   90.00
_cell.angle_beta   90.00
_cell.angle_gamma   90.00
#
_symmetry.space_group_name_H-M   'P 1'
#
loop_
_entity.id
_entity.type
_entity.pdbx_description
1 polymer ?
#
loop_
_entity_poly.entity_id
_entity_poly.type
_entity_poly.pdbx_seq_one_letter_code
_entity_poly.pdbx_strand_id
1 'polypeptide(L)'
;IRDAAWGAPEGRLYLADPHRHRIVRIPRPAGELREGEVEPVDTCEGALGVVRTGPWLIYDCMLGHRVVARRVDAEGRVGPAVAIEHDGPLWSFDAAIADSGALWIVAGGVEDHPLDRTDGAFGYVDSFVFVYEVAPGAPDGPAAATQRHALNVSASGVITPKHVRWSPGLGATLVTGYGSDVALQVAWPTEPGGTPTVQRHALGPGITAGVGTPSDGVFASPLLDAWIVSRPGRSPRIVTVADPADDRTPSERLGEALAFTGLMAPQATSEGRRSRFTCETCHFEGRTDGRTHWTGRGEVHATTKTLRGLLNNRPHFSRALDRTTARMVHSEFRVANAGTAQDPWFSLTRANAPWLDALGAPPDPLDPVTLRRALLDFLAAFTPEPNPAVRGLTALGPQQAAGARLFAEHCVSCHQARLVADDPRSVVPVARWADLVLHPTGGIVWGSSERARTGVEPYVHPEGPRVPSLRRLWVKRPLLTNGRARSVLQLLADVRLGSPQIHAGGEGRALTLVEQEALAAFLDLL
;
A
#
# COMPACT_ATOMS: atom_id res chain seq x y z
N ILE A 1 12.02 7.38 -5.08
CA ILE A 1 12.36 7.62 -3.66
C ILE A 1 11.10 8.02 -2.94
N ARG A 2 10.83 7.41 -1.79
CA ARG A 2 9.62 7.68 -0.99
C ARG A 2 9.91 8.54 0.24
N ASP A 3 11.01 8.25 0.92
CA ASP A 3 11.41 8.92 2.16
C ASP A 3 12.95 8.97 2.27
N ALA A 4 13.46 9.86 3.11
CA ALA A 4 14.89 10.11 3.27
C ALA A 4 15.28 10.49 4.70
N ALA A 5 16.41 9.97 5.18
CA ALA A 5 16.97 10.31 6.49
C ALA A 5 18.46 10.63 6.39
N TRP A 6 18.87 11.70 7.07
CA TRP A 6 20.26 12.15 7.10
C TRP A 6 21.03 11.56 8.29
N GLY A 7 22.13 10.87 8.00
CA GLY A 7 23.13 10.42 8.97
C GLY A 7 24.22 11.46 9.12
N ALA A 8 24.08 12.36 10.11
CA ALA A 8 25.06 13.42 10.34
C ALA A 8 26.47 12.90 10.73
N PRO A 9 26.63 11.89 11.61
CA PRO A 9 27.94 11.37 11.97
C PRO A 9 28.72 10.82 10.77
N GLU A 10 28.07 10.00 9.95
CA GLU A 10 28.66 9.31 8.79
C GLU A 10 28.60 10.12 7.49
N GLY A 11 27.89 11.25 7.48
CA GLY A 11 27.75 12.14 6.32
C GLY A 11 27.01 11.52 5.13
N ARG A 12 26.04 10.63 5.38
CA ARG A 12 25.30 9.88 4.35
C ARG A 12 23.80 10.16 4.38
N LEU A 13 23.17 10.11 3.21
CA LEU A 13 21.71 10.15 3.09
C LEU A 13 21.18 8.75 2.80
N TYR A 14 20.25 8.28 3.63
CA TYR A 14 19.55 7.01 3.46
C TYR A 14 18.22 7.26 2.76
N LEU A 15 17.87 6.41 1.80
CA LEU A 15 16.69 6.59 0.96
C LEU A 15 15.86 5.30 0.90
N ALA A 16 14.55 5.45 1.03
CA ALA A 16 13.58 4.38 0.74
C ALA A 16 13.27 4.36 -0.77
N ASP A 17 13.61 3.25 -1.43
CA ASP A 17 13.35 3.01 -2.85
C ASP A 17 12.28 1.91 -3.02
N PRO A 18 10.99 2.28 -3.04
CA PRO A 18 9.90 1.30 -3.16
C PRO A 18 9.89 0.59 -4.51
N HIS A 19 10.37 1.24 -5.58
CA HIS A 19 10.39 0.67 -6.93
C HIS A 19 11.37 -0.51 -7.03
N ARG A 20 12.55 -0.36 -6.43
CA ARG A 20 13.55 -1.45 -6.38
C ARG A 20 13.47 -2.28 -5.10
N HIS A 21 12.51 -2.00 -4.22
CA HIS A 21 12.30 -2.69 -2.94
C HIS A 21 13.57 -2.77 -2.09
N ARG A 22 14.21 -1.62 -1.84
CA ARG A 22 15.49 -1.56 -1.13
C ARG A 22 15.66 -0.26 -0.36
N ILE A 23 16.53 -0.33 0.64
CA ILE A 23 17.15 0.84 1.25
C ILE A 23 18.50 1.05 0.59
N VAL A 24 18.78 2.28 0.19
CA VAL A 24 20.08 2.67 -0.35
C VAL A 24 20.65 3.80 0.49
N ARG A 25 21.97 3.97 0.42
CA ARG A 25 22.64 5.16 0.92
C ARG A 25 23.42 5.83 -0.21
N ILE A 26 23.51 7.14 -0.14
CA ILE A 26 24.28 7.97 -1.05
C ILE A 26 25.15 8.93 -0.25
N PRO A 27 26.29 9.41 -0.79
CA PRO A 27 27.01 10.53 -0.20
C PRO A 27 26.12 11.79 -0.18
N ARG A 28 26.53 12.82 0.57
CA ARG A 28 25.87 14.13 0.51
C ARG A 28 25.83 14.60 -0.94
N PRO A 29 24.65 14.85 -1.54
CA PRO A 29 24.58 15.26 -2.94
C PRO A 29 25.29 16.62 -3.11
N ALA A 30 26.29 16.66 -3.98
CA ALA A 30 26.92 17.89 -4.45
C ALA A 30 26.58 18.18 -5.94
N GLY A 31 25.67 17.38 -6.51
CA GLY A 31 25.29 17.39 -7.92
C GLY A 31 24.52 16.12 -8.31
N GLU A 32 24.51 15.78 -9.59
CA GLU A 32 24.01 14.48 -10.06
C GLU A 32 24.87 13.35 -9.48
N LEU A 33 24.20 12.27 -9.07
CA LEU A 33 24.88 11.07 -8.57
C LEU A 33 25.57 10.34 -9.72
N ARG A 34 26.81 9.94 -9.51
CA ARG A 34 27.56 9.10 -10.45
C ARG A 34 27.15 7.64 -10.28
N GLU A 35 27.34 6.86 -11.34
CA GLU A 35 27.18 5.41 -11.28
C GLU A 35 28.12 4.84 -10.19
N GLY A 36 27.59 3.96 -9.34
CA GLY A 36 28.30 3.40 -8.19
C GLY A 36 28.24 4.20 -6.89
N GLU A 37 27.70 5.44 -6.89
CA GLU A 37 27.52 6.22 -5.65
C GLU A 37 26.25 5.82 -4.86
N VAL A 38 25.39 5.02 -5.48
CA VAL A 38 24.20 4.43 -4.84
C VAL A 38 24.56 3.07 -4.27
N GLU A 39 24.78 3.03 -2.96
CA GLU A 39 25.19 1.81 -2.25
C GLU A 39 23.94 1.13 -1.64
N PRO A 40 23.62 -0.12 -1.99
CA PRO A 40 22.56 -0.87 -1.33
C PRO A 40 22.87 -1.09 0.15
N VAL A 41 21.89 -0.85 1.02
CA VAL A 41 21.98 -1.10 2.45
C VAL A 41 21.25 -2.39 2.81
N ASP A 42 20.01 -2.53 2.38
CA ASP A 42 19.21 -3.73 2.61
C ASP A 42 18.09 -3.88 1.57
N THR A 43 17.54 -5.08 1.48
CA THR A 43 16.28 -5.37 0.81
C THR A 43 15.10 -4.99 1.70
N CYS A 44 14.11 -4.34 1.11
CA CYS A 44 12.95 -3.84 1.83
C CYS A 44 11.73 -3.80 0.91
N GLU A 45 10.91 -4.85 0.98
CA GLU A 45 9.71 -4.98 0.15
C GLU A 45 8.73 -3.87 0.47
N GLY A 46 8.59 -2.93 -0.47
CA GLY A 46 7.68 -1.79 -0.30
C GLY A 46 8.24 -0.71 0.62
N ALA A 47 9.56 -0.49 0.59
CA ALA A 47 10.26 0.53 1.37
C ALA A 47 9.48 1.85 1.47
N LEU A 48 8.97 2.15 2.66
CA LEU A 48 8.00 3.21 2.89
C LEU A 48 8.59 4.40 3.66
N GLY A 49 9.18 4.14 4.83
CA GLY A 49 9.76 5.16 5.70
C GLY A 49 11.18 4.82 6.11
N VAL A 50 11.99 5.84 6.41
CA VAL A 50 13.35 5.69 6.93
C VAL A 50 13.65 6.76 7.98
N VAL A 51 14.19 6.36 9.13
CA VAL A 51 14.57 7.24 10.23
C VAL A 51 16.00 6.95 10.64
N ARG A 52 16.72 8.02 10.97
CA ARG A 52 18.07 7.98 11.52
C ARG A 52 18.09 8.67 12.87
N THR A 53 18.34 7.92 13.94
CA THR A 53 18.37 8.44 15.32
C THR A 53 19.49 7.80 16.14
N GLY A 54 20.33 8.61 16.79
CA GLY A 54 21.52 8.15 17.54
C GLY A 54 22.43 7.20 16.74
N PRO A 55 22.63 5.93 17.12
CA PRO A 55 23.36 4.95 16.32
C PRO A 55 22.46 4.07 15.44
N TRP A 56 21.16 4.35 15.34
CA TRP A 56 20.20 3.49 14.66
C TRP A 56 19.75 4.04 13.30
N LEU A 57 19.66 3.15 12.33
CA LEU A 57 18.91 3.29 11.08
C LEU A 57 17.69 2.39 11.18
N ILE A 58 16.50 2.97 11.06
CA ILE A 58 15.23 2.25 11.11
C ILE A 58 14.48 2.47 9.79
N TYR A 59 13.85 1.43 9.27
CA TYR A 59 13.06 1.52 8.04
C TYR A 59 11.89 0.55 8.00
N ASP A 60 10.86 0.92 7.26
CA ASP A 60 9.61 0.18 7.11
C ASP A 60 9.53 -0.49 5.74
N CYS A 61 9.38 -1.82 5.76
CA CYS A 61 9.17 -2.66 4.59
C CYS A 61 7.70 -3.08 4.54
N MET A 62 6.85 -2.14 4.12
CA MET A 62 5.39 -2.26 4.22
C MET A 62 4.82 -3.53 3.56
N LEU A 63 5.32 -3.94 2.39
CA LEU A 63 4.84 -5.16 1.72
C LEU A 63 5.39 -6.44 2.36
N GLY A 64 6.50 -6.33 3.09
CA GLY A 64 7.09 -7.42 3.86
C GLY A 64 6.65 -7.43 5.33
N HIS A 65 5.70 -6.58 5.71
CA HIS A 65 5.09 -6.49 7.05
C HIS A 65 6.10 -6.36 8.18
N ARG A 66 7.15 -5.54 7.98
CA ARG A 66 8.19 -5.41 8.99
C ARG A 66 8.81 -4.03 9.10
N VAL A 67 9.15 -3.66 10.33
CA VAL A 67 10.06 -2.55 10.62
C VAL A 67 11.41 -3.13 11.04
N VAL A 68 12.48 -2.65 10.43
CA VAL A 68 13.84 -3.13 10.67
C VAL A 68 14.68 -2.01 11.27
N ALA A 69 15.39 -2.31 12.36
CA ALA A 69 16.37 -1.44 12.97
C ALA A 69 17.78 -2.05 12.87
N ARG A 70 18.75 -1.24 12.48
CA ARG A 70 20.17 -1.63 12.37
C ARG A 70 21.05 -0.58 13.02
N ARG A 71 22.09 -1.01 13.73
CA ARG A 71 23.12 -0.09 14.20
C ARG A 71 23.99 0.37 13.03
N VAL A 72 24.42 1.62 13.08
CA VAL A 72 25.33 2.26 12.13
C VAL A 72 26.45 2.91 12.93
N ASP A 73 27.69 2.54 12.63
CA ASP A 73 28.86 3.16 13.25
C ASP A 73 29.25 4.50 12.59
N ALA A 74 30.28 5.17 13.11
CA ALA A 74 30.71 6.47 12.62
C ALA A 74 31.23 6.43 11.17
N GLU A 75 31.71 5.28 10.70
CA GLU A 75 32.13 5.06 9.32
C GLU A 75 30.95 4.65 8.42
N GLY A 76 29.75 4.55 8.97
CA GLY A 76 28.53 4.17 8.27
C GLY A 76 28.37 2.65 8.09
N ARG A 77 29.20 1.80 8.72
CA ARG A 77 29.04 0.34 8.60
C ARG A 77 27.77 -0.09 9.32
N VAL A 78 27.00 -0.91 8.62
CA VAL A 78 25.67 -1.35 9.04
C VAL A 78 25.78 -2.68 9.75
N GLY A 79 25.31 -2.72 10.98
CA GLY A 79 25.26 -3.91 11.82
C GLY A 79 24.13 -4.86 11.43
N PRO A 80 23.99 -5.97 12.18
CA PRO A 80 22.90 -6.92 12.02
C PRO A 80 21.54 -6.30 12.30
N ALA A 81 20.51 -6.98 11.81
CA ALA A 81 19.12 -6.50 11.83
C ALA A 81 18.39 -6.94 13.09
N VAL A 82 17.63 -6.01 13.66
CA VAL A 82 16.50 -6.29 14.54
C VAL A 82 15.24 -6.08 13.71
N ALA A 83 14.41 -7.12 13.55
CA ALA A 83 13.19 -7.07 12.75
C ALA A 83 11.96 -7.23 13.66
N ILE A 84 11.01 -6.32 13.51
CA ILE A 84 9.65 -6.42 14.06
C ILE A 84 8.77 -6.85 12.89
N GLU A 85 8.21 -8.05 12.94
CA GLU A 85 7.39 -8.65 11.88
C GLU A 85 5.94 -8.80 12.34
N HIS A 86 5.00 -8.48 11.45
CA HIS A 86 3.55 -8.60 11.65
C HIS A 86 2.90 -9.46 10.56
N ASP A 87 1.66 -9.88 10.80
CA ASP A 87 0.80 -10.52 9.80
C ASP A 87 0.23 -9.53 8.76
N GLY A 88 0.38 -8.23 8.98
CA GLY A 88 -0.12 -7.19 8.09
C GLY A 88 0.73 -5.92 8.05
N PRO A 89 0.40 -4.98 7.14
CA PRO A 89 1.23 -3.81 6.91
C PRO A 89 1.27 -2.85 8.11
N LEU A 90 2.49 -2.37 8.37
CA LEU A 90 2.75 -1.15 9.10
C LEU A 90 2.75 0.00 8.09
N TRP A 91 2.05 1.09 8.40
CA TRP A 91 1.87 2.24 7.50
C TRP A 91 2.70 3.44 7.90
N SER A 92 3.13 3.49 9.16
CA SER A 92 4.00 4.53 9.67
C SER A 92 4.75 4.04 10.89
N PHE A 93 5.88 4.69 11.16
CA PHE A 93 6.57 4.54 12.42
C PHE A 93 7.29 5.83 12.80
N ASP A 94 7.63 5.96 14.07
CA ASP A 94 8.57 6.92 14.59
C ASP A 94 9.46 6.24 15.63
N ALA A 95 10.66 6.77 15.83
CA ALA A 95 11.65 6.15 16.71
C ALA A 95 12.49 7.18 17.45
N ALA A 96 12.76 6.91 18.72
CA ALA A 96 13.63 7.75 19.53
C ALA A 96 14.37 6.93 20.59
N ILE A 97 15.48 7.49 21.07
CA ILE A 97 16.27 6.91 22.15
C ILE A 97 15.79 7.52 23.47
N ALA A 98 15.41 6.66 24.41
CA ALA A 98 15.06 7.08 25.76
C ALA A 98 16.33 7.42 26.57
N ASP A 99 16.16 8.08 27.72
CA ASP A 99 17.27 8.43 28.61
C ASP A 99 18.03 7.20 29.13
N SER A 100 17.38 6.03 29.16
CA SER A 100 18.01 4.72 29.46
C SER A 100 18.96 4.21 28.37
N GLY A 101 19.00 4.88 27.21
CA GLY A 101 19.70 4.45 26.01
C GLY A 101 18.95 3.44 25.15
N ALA A 102 17.76 3.00 25.58
CA ALA A 102 16.94 2.05 24.82
C ALA A 102 16.33 2.74 23.59
N LEU A 103 16.25 2.01 22.48
CA LEU A 103 15.53 2.48 21.29
C LEU A 103 14.05 2.13 21.45
N TRP A 104 13.19 3.13 21.38
CA TRP A 104 11.75 2.98 21.32
C TRP A 104 11.26 3.19 19.90
N ILE A 105 10.43 2.28 19.41
CA ILE A 105 9.80 2.34 18.10
C ILE A 105 8.29 2.31 18.32
N VAL A 106 7.60 3.32 17.79
CA VAL A 106 6.14 3.35 17.74
C VAL A 106 5.73 3.14 16.30
N ALA A 107 4.86 2.17 16.04
CA ALA A 107 4.40 1.85 14.70
C ALA A 107 2.87 1.92 14.61
N GLY A 108 2.34 2.55 13.57
CA GLY A 108 0.92 2.53 13.22
C GLY A 108 0.68 1.58 12.06
N GLY A 109 -0.27 0.66 12.21
CA GLY A 109 -0.53 -0.37 11.21
C GLY A 109 -1.89 -1.03 11.36
N VAL A 110 -2.07 -2.13 10.65
CA VAL A 110 -3.23 -3.02 10.86
C VAL A 110 -2.98 -3.91 12.07
N GLU A 111 -4.06 -4.46 12.63
CA GLU A 111 -4.00 -5.52 13.64
C GLU A 111 -3.02 -6.65 13.24
N ASP A 112 -2.17 -7.04 14.19
CA ASP A 112 -1.17 -8.09 14.00
C ASP A 112 -1.82 -9.48 14.17
N HIS A 113 -2.62 -9.83 13.17
CA HIS A 113 -3.38 -11.07 13.12
C HIS A 113 -3.71 -11.40 11.65
N PRO A 114 -3.82 -12.69 11.26
CA PRO A 114 -4.20 -13.03 9.90
C PRO A 114 -5.62 -12.55 9.57
N LEU A 115 -5.81 -12.07 8.34
CA LEU A 115 -7.12 -11.67 7.84
C LEU A 115 -8.12 -12.84 7.89
N ASP A 116 -9.27 -12.62 8.52
CA ASP A 116 -10.35 -13.61 8.59
C ASP A 116 -11.57 -13.17 7.77
N ARG A 117 -12.18 -14.14 7.07
CA ARG A 117 -13.36 -13.95 6.22
C ARG A 117 -14.47 -14.99 6.44
N THR A 118 -14.46 -15.68 7.58
CA THR A 118 -15.27 -16.91 7.79
C THR A 118 -16.77 -16.62 7.79
N ASP A 119 -17.14 -15.46 8.31
CA ASP A 119 -18.50 -14.94 8.39
C ASP A 119 -18.88 -14.05 7.19
N GLY A 120 -18.01 -13.97 6.17
CA GLY A 120 -18.20 -13.13 4.98
C GLY A 120 -17.87 -11.65 5.18
N ALA A 121 -17.55 -11.21 6.40
CA ALA A 121 -17.01 -9.88 6.68
C ALA A 121 -15.47 -9.87 6.56
N PHE A 122 -14.86 -8.70 6.75
CA PHE A 122 -13.41 -8.59 6.95
C PHE A 122 -13.15 -8.46 8.45
N GLY A 123 -12.60 -9.50 9.05
CA GLY A 123 -12.17 -9.50 10.44
C GLY A 123 -10.68 -9.31 10.58
N TYR A 124 -10.28 -8.83 11.76
CA TYR A 124 -8.89 -8.58 12.14
C TYR A 124 -8.16 -7.59 11.23
N VAL A 125 -8.86 -6.51 10.86
CA VAL A 125 -8.32 -5.42 10.02
C VAL A 125 -8.51 -4.05 10.67
N ASP A 126 -8.64 -4.05 11.99
CA ASP A 126 -8.65 -2.82 12.77
C ASP A 126 -7.31 -2.09 12.69
N SER A 127 -7.35 -0.82 13.03
CA SER A 127 -6.15 0.02 13.05
C SER A 127 -5.54 -0.02 14.43
N PHE A 128 -4.24 -0.32 14.50
CA PHE A 128 -3.49 -0.45 15.74
C PHE A 128 -2.30 0.50 15.79
N VAL A 129 -1.90 0.82 17.02
CA VAL A 129 -0.58 1.37 17.32
C VAL A 129 0.13 0.44 18.27
N PHE A 130 1.39 0.15 17.93
CA PHE A 130 2.27 -0.75 18.65
C PHE A 130 3.49 0.01 19.16
N VAL A 131 3.98 -0.38 20.33
CA VAL A 131 5.17 0.20 20.94
C VAL A 131 6.17 -0.92 21.23
N TYR A 132 7.37 -0.78 20.68
CA TYR A 132 8.47 -1.72 20.84
C TYR A 132 9.66 -1.03 21.52
N GLU A 133 10.41 -1.82 22.28
CA GLU A 133 11.68 -1.41 22.86
C GLU A 133 12.79 -2.36 22.40
N VAL A 134 13.95 -1.80 22.04
CA VAL A 134 15.21 -2.52 21.84
C VAL A 134 16.20 -2.03 22.90
N ALA A 135 16.56 -2.90 23.84
CA ALA A 135 17.43 -2.55 24.95
C ALA A 135 18.85 -2.16 24.47
N PRO A 136 19.57 -1.28 25.20
CA PRO A 136 20.90 -0.78 24.78
C PRO A 136 21.94 -1.87 24.53
N GLY A 137 21.83 -3.00 25.22
CA GLY A 137 22.69 -4.18 25.07
C GLY A 137 21.95 -5.42 24.57
N ALA A 138 20.80 -5.24 23.92
CA ALA A 138 20.07 -6.37 23.33
C ALA A 138 21.00 -7.12 22.36
N PRO A 139 20.98 -8.47 22.36
CA PRO A 139 21.73 -9.25 21.39
C PRO A 139 21.26 -8.91 19.98
N ASP A 140 22.15 -9.06 19.02
CA ASP A 140 21.78 -8.88 17.61
C ASP A 140 20.74 -9.93 17.17
N GLY A 141 19.81 -9.53 16.31
CA GLY A 141 18.83 -10.44 15.70
C GLY A 141 17.35 -10.13 16.01
N PRO A 142 16.43 -10.94 15.49
CA PRO A 142 14.98 -10.66 15.51
C PRO A 142 14.35 -10.70 16.92
N ALA A 143 14.93 -11.44 17.86
CA ALA A 143 14.42 -11.53 19.24
C ALA A 143 14.79 -10.32 20.13
N ALA A 144 15.45 -9.30 19.58
CA ALA A 144 15.96 -8.16 20.33
C ALA A 144 14.91 -7.09 20.64
N ALA A 145 13.81 -7.05 19.87
CA ALA A 145 12.70 -6.12 20.07
C ALA A 145 11.63 -6.74 20.97
N THR A 146 11.25 -6.05 22.04
CA THR A 146 10.17 -6.45 22.94
C THR A 146 8.95 -5.56 22.71
N GLN A 147 7.80 -6.16 22.39
CA GLN A 147 6.54 -5.42 22.37
C GLN A 147 6.16 -5.01 23.80
N ARG A 148 6.02 -3.71 24.02
CA ARG A 148 5.60 -3.13 25.30
C ARG A 148 4.09 -2.90 25.33
N HIS A 149 3.54 -2.38 24.25
CA HIS A 149 2.12 -2.06 24.16
C HIS A 149 1.55 -2.32 22.76
N ALA A 150 0.26 -2.60 22.71
CA ALA A 150 -0.57 -2.59 21.51
C ALA A 150 -1.92 -1.97 21.86
N LEU A 151 -2.43 -1.08 21.01
CA LEU A 151 -3.69 -0.39 21.21
C LEU A 151 -4.50 -0.39 19.92
N ASN A 152 -5.73 -0.90 19.98
CA ASN A 152 -6.72 -0.73 18.91
C ASN A 152 -7.16 0.74 18.88
N VAL A 153 -6.67 1.50 17.90
CA VAL A 153 -6.98 2.92 17.76
C VAL A 153 -8.25 3.18 16.95
N SER A 154 -8.73 2.20 16.16
CA SER A 154 -10.02 2.30 15.46
C SER A 154 -11.21 2.25 16.42
N ALA A 155 -11.09 1.53 17.54
CA ALA A 155 -12.03 1.61 18.66
C ALA A 155 -12.16 3.04 19.24
N SER A 156 -11.10 3.85 19.12
CA SER A 156 -11.08 5.27 19.51
C SER A 156 -11.33 6.23 18.33
N GLY A 157 -11.65 5.70 17.15
CA GLY A 157 -12.05 6.46 15.96
C GLY A 157 -10.91 6.80 14.99
N VAL A 158 -9.66 6.40 15.22
CA VAL A 158 -8.57 6.56 14.25
C VAL A 158 -8.53 5.35 13.31
N ILE A 159 -8.69 5.59 12.01
CA ILE A 159 -8.58 4.55 10.98
C ILE A 159 -7.38 4.86 10.09
N THR A 160 -6.57 3.84 9.80
CA THR A 160 -5.36 3.92 8.99
C THR A 160 -4.35 4.96 9.53
N PRO A 161 -3.68 4.68 10.66
CA PRO A 161 -2.65 5.54 11.26
C PRO A 161 -1.40 5.63 10.38
N LYS A 162 -1.45 6.48 9.34
CA LYS A 162 -0.34 6.77 8.43
C LYS A 162 0.65 7.80 8.97
N HIS A 163 0.39 8.35 10.14
CA HIS A 163 1.32 9.22 10.82
C HIS A 163 1.21 9.02 12.32
N VAL A 164 2.33 8.57 12.89
CA VAL A 164 2.57 8.49 14.32
C VAL A 164 3.78 9.34 14.66
N ARG A 165 3.77 9.96 15.84
CA ARG A 165 4.92 10.72 16.34
C ARG A 165 5.13 10.45 17.81
N TRP A 166 6.33 10.03 18.15
CA TRP A 166 6.73 9.69 19.51
C TRP A 166 7.29 10.91 20.24
N SER A 167 6.84 11.13 21.48
CA SER A 167 7.37 12.15 22.37
C SER A 167 7.88 11.48 23.65
N PRO A 168 9.15 11.00 23.66
CA PRO A 168 9.71 10.25 24.79
C PRO A 168 9.59 10.99 26.12
N GLY A 169 9.93 12.28 26.13
CA GLY A 169 9.88 13.11 27.35
C GLY A 169 8.48 13.31 27.92
N LEU A 170 7.43 13.00 27.15
CA LEU A 170 6.04 13.02 27.59
C LEU A 170 5.46 11.62 27.78
N GLY A 171 6.21 10.57 27.43
CA GLY A 171 5.70 9.19 27.39
C GLY A 171 4.47 9.04 26.49
N ALA A 172 4.37 9.84 25.42
CA ALA A 172 3.14 9.95 24.65
C ALA A 172 3.34 9.92 23.13
N THR A 173 2.36 9.35 22.44
CA THR A 173 2.29 9.25 20.99
C THR A 173 1.16 10.12 20.45
N LEU A 174 1.46 10.90 19.42
CA LEU A 174 0.44 11.46 18.53
C LEU A 174 0.11 10.42 17.44
N VAL A 175 -1.16 10.10 17.27
CA VAL A 175 -1.66 9.17 16.23
C VAL A 175 -2.72 9.90 15.42
N THR A 176 -2.58 9.99 14.10
CA THR A 176 -3.58 10.65 13.23
C THR A 176 -4.22 9.66 12.26
N GLY A 177 -5.52 9.81 11.99
CA GLY A 177 -6.21 9.01 10.97
C GLY A 177 -6.01 9.54 9.56
N TYR A 178 -5.60 8.68 8.63
CA TYR A 178 -5.81 8.94 7.20
C TYR A 178 -7.28 8.70 6.84
N GLY A 179 -7.85 7.61 7.36
CA GLY A 179 -9.22 7.19 7.07
C GLY A 179 -10.30 7.82 7.97
N SER A 180 -9.94 8.74 8.87
CA SER A 180 -10.88 9.40 9.78
C SER A 180 -10.43 10.81 10.16
N ASP A 181 -11.37 11.63 10.63
CA ASP A 181 -11.18 13.04 11.02
C ASP A 181 -10.73 13.24 12.46
N VAL A 182 -10.04 12.24 13.02
CA VAL A 182 -9.67 12.15 14.43
C VAL A 182 -8.16 12.02 14.56
N ALA A 183 -7.62 12.67 15.59
CA ALA A 183 -6.30 12.40 16.12
C ALA A 183 -6.39 11.97 17.59
N LEU A 184 -5.44 11.15 18.03
CA LEU A 184 -5.30 10.71 19.41
C LEU A 184 -3.96 11.20 19.96
N GLN A 185 -4.00 11.68 21.20
CA GLN A 185 -2.83 11.73 22.06
C GLN A 185 -2.91 10.53 23.00
N VAL A 186 -1.97 9.60 22.88
CA VAL A 186 -1.92 8.37 23.67
C VAL A 186 -0.76 8.47 24.65
N ALA A 187 -1.04 8.52 25.95
CA ALA A 187 -0.03 8.42 26.99
C ALA A 187 0.11 6.97 27.43
N TRP A 188 1.34 6.44 27.37
CA TRP A 188 1.61 5.04 27.69
C TRP A 188 1.98 4.86 29.15
N PRO A 189 1.52 3.78 29.77
CA PRO A 189 1.87 3.47 31.14
C PRO A 189 3.33 3.01 31.23
N THR A 190 4.01 3.41 32.30
CA THR A 190 5.38 2.94 32.59
C THR A 190 5.39 1.51 33.11
N GLU A 191 4.33 1.09 33.79
CA GLU A 191 4.21 -0.24 34.39
C GLU A 191 3.70 -1.28 33.37
N PRO A 192 4.26 -2.51 33.38
CA PRO A 192 3.74 -3.61 32.58
C PRO A 192 2.25 -3.87 32.86
N GLY A 193 1.45 -3.98 31.80
CA GLY A 193 0.01 -4.25 31.90
C GLY A 193 -0.85 -3.04 32.27
N GLY A 194 -0.27 -1.85 32.43
CA GLY A 194 -1.05 -0.62 32.57
C GLY A 194 -1.93 -0.35 31.36
N THR A 195 -3.02 0.40 31.56
CA THR A 195 -3.90 0.85 30.47
C THR A 195 -3.44 2.21 29.95
N PRO A 196 -3.26 2.40 28.62
CA PRO A 196 -2.91 3.72 28.08
C PRO A 196 -4.06 4.71 28.26
N THR A 197 -3.70 5.97 28.50
CA THR A 197 -4.69 7.07 28.52
C THR A 197 -4.82 7.65 27.12
N VAL A 198 -6.04 7.68 26.60
CA VAL A 198 -6.33 8.14 25.24
C VAL A 198 -7.13 9.44 25.28
N GLN A 199 -6.58 10.50 24.69
CA GLN A 199 -7.30 11.75 24.47
C GLN A 199 -7.63 11.91 23.00
N ARG A 200 -8.90 12.18 22.70
CA ARG A 200 -9.41 12.34 21.34
C ARG A 200 -9.48 13.80 20.95
N HIS A 201 -9.03 14.12 19.75
CA HIS A 201 -9.09 15.45 19.17
C HIS A 201 -9.74 15.39 17.80
N ALA A 202 -10.61 16.36 17.50
CA ALA A 202 -11.04 16.61 16.14
C ALA A 202 -9.85 17.14 15.33
N LEU A 203 -9.69 16.67 14.10
CA LEU A 203 -8.70 17.17 13.16
C LEU A 203 -9.35 17.26 11.77
N GLY A 204 -8.89 16.45 10.83
CA GLY A 204 -9.55 16.16 9.57
C GLY A 204 -8.87 14.93 8.96
N PRO A 205 -9.47 14.31 7.94
CA PRO A 205 -8.96 13.07 7.38
C PRO A 205 -7.75 13.31 6.49
N GLY A 206 -7.20 12.20 5.99
CA GLY A 206 -6.16 12.21 4.98
C GLY A 206 -4.77 12.52 5.50
N ILE A 207 -4.52 12.53 6.81
CA ILE A 207 -3.21 12.91 7.34
C ILE A 207 -2.15 11.86 7.01
N THR A 208 -1.06 12.29 6.39
CA THR A 208 0.13 11.46 6.11
C THR A 208 1.40 11.96 6.77
N ALA A 209 1.43 13.23 7.21
CA ALA A 209 2.57 13.83 7.89
C ALA A 209 2.13 15.06 8.71
N GLY A 210 2.90 15.42 9.73
CA GLY A 210 2.68 16.68 10.43
C GLY A 210 3.71 17.01 11.50
N VAL A 211 3.59 18.21 12.04
CA VAL A 211 4.42 18.71 13.13
C VAL A 211 3.56 19.37 14.20
N GLY A 212 3.98 19.24 15.46
CA GLY A 212 3.25 19.76 16.62
C GLY A 212 2.40 18.69 17.30
N THR A 213 1.34 19.13 17.97
CA THR A 213 0.38 18.30 18.71
C THR A 213 -0.98 18.32 18.03
N PRO A 214 -1.93 17.43 18.37
CA PRO A 214 -3.31 17.53 17.89
C PRO A 214 -3.98 18.90 18.08
N SER A 215 -3.60 19.65 19.12
CA SER A 215 -4.21 20.91 19.50
C SER A 215 -3.41 22.15 19.07
N ASP A 216 -2.15 21.99 18.63
CA ASP A 216 -1.33 23.05 18.08
C ASP A 216 -0.33 22.46 17.09
N GLY A 217 -0.69 22.46 15.81
CA GLY A 217 0.07 21.73 14.80
C GLY A 217 -0.36 22.01 13.38
N VAL A 218 0.46 21.55 12.44
CA VAL A 218 0.22 21.64 11.01
C VAL A 218 0.42 20.26 10.40
N PHE A 219 -0.57 19.81 9.63
CA PHE A 219 -0.65 18.46 9.09
C PHE A 219 -0.92 18.50 7.59
N ALA A 220 -0.24 17.65 6.82
CA ALA A 220 -0.48 17.47 5.40
C ALA A 220 -1.62 16.48 5.20
N SER A 221 -2.65 16.88 4.44
CA SER A 221 -3.75 16.03 4.01
C SER A 221 -3.81 15.93 2.49
N PRO A 222 -3.14 14.93 1.87
CA PRO A 222 -3.26 14.69 0.44
C PRO A 222 -4.69 14.36 -0.01
N LEU A 223 -5.51 13.75 0.86
CA LEU A 223 -6.91 13.45 0.53
C LEU A 223 -7.74 14.72 0.25
N LEU A 224 -7.44 15.80 0.97
CA LEU A 224 -8.15 17.08 0.86
C LEU A 224 -7.38 18.11 0.01
N ASP A 225 -6.21 17.74 -0.51
CA ASP A 225 -5.22 18.64 -1.10
C ASP A 225 -5.00 19.89 -0.23
N ALA A 226 -4.77 19.67 1.07
CA ALA A 226 -4.79 20.76 2.04
C ALA A 226 -3.77 20.59 3.17
N TRP A 227 -3.43 21.71 3.79
CA TRP A 227 -2.88 21.74 5.13
C TRP A 227 -4.01 21.81 6.15
N ILE A 228 -3.96 20.98 7.19
CA ILE A 228 -4.84 21.10 8.35
C ILE A 228 -4.06 21.79 9.46
N VAL A 229 -4.57 22.94 9.90
CA VAL A 229 -3.95 23.75 10.95
C VAL A 229 -4.82 23.66 12.20
N SER A 230 -4.26 23.07 13.25
CA SER A 230 -4.87 23.04 14.58
C SER A 230 -4.28 24.13 15.47
N ARG A 231 -5.13 24.77 16.26
CA ARG A 231 -4.74 25.83 17.21
C ARG A 231 -5.50 25.67 18.53
N PRO A 232 -4.89 26.02 19.68
CA PRO A 232 -5.53 25.84 20.97
C PRO A 232 -6.89 26.55 21.06
N GLY A 233 -7.91 25.83 21.53
CA GLY A 233 -9.27 26.36 21.72
C GLY A 233 -10.03 26.68 20.43
N ARG A 234 -9.53 26.27 19.26
CA ARG A 234 -10.19 26.50 17.97
C ARG A 234 -10.41 25.18 17.23
N SER A 235 -11.47 25.12 16.44
CA SER A 235 -11.65 24.01 15.50
C SER A 235 -10.52 23.98 14.46
N PRO A 236 -10.08 22.79 14.03
CA PRO A 236 -9.10 22.63 12.96
C PRO A 236 -9.53 23.38 11.71
N ARG A 237 -8.59 24.09 11.08
CA ARG A 237 -8.83 24.82 9.83
C ARG A 237 -8.20 24.08 8.67
N ILE A 238 -9.00 23.82 7.64
CA ILE A 238 -8.54 23.28 6.36
C ILE A 238 -8.05 24.46 5.50
N VAL A 239 -6.82 24.36 5.01
CA VAL A 239 -6.17 25.35 4.15
C VAL A 239 -5.84 24.67 2.84
N THR A 240 -6.70 24.84 1.85
CA THR A 240 -6.54 24.21 0.54
C THR A 240 -5.25 24.70 -0.13
N VAL A 241 -4.56 23.77 -0.78
CA VAL A 241 -3.41 24.03 -1.63
C VAL A 241 -3.93 24.07 -3.06
N ALA A 242 -3.70 25.19 -3.75
CA ALA A 242 -4.07 25.30 -5.15
C ALA A 242 -3.11 24.46 -6.00
N ASP A 243 -3.65 23.45 -6.68
CA ASP A 243 -2.97 22.76 -7.77
C ASP A 243 -3.68 23.08 -9.09
N PRO A 244 -3.09 23.92 -9.96
CA PRO A 244 -3.68 24.28 -11.24
C PRO A 244 -3.88 23.08 -12.19
N ALA A 245 -3.19 21.97 -11.95
CA ALA A 245 -3.30 20.76 -12.76
C ALA A 245 -4.39 19.79 -12.25
N ASP A 246 -5.01 20.09 -11.12
CA ASP A 246 -6.06 19.24 -10.56
C ASP A 246 -7.40 19.45 -11.29
N ASP A 247 -7.74 18.47 -12.12
CA ASP A 247 -8.95 18.43 -12.93
C ASP A 247 -10.06 17.57 -12.31
N ARG A 248 -9.87 17.05 -11.09
CA ARG A 248 -10.84 16.19 -10.42
C ARG A 248 -12.13 16.93 -10.10
N THR A 249 -13.23 16.35 -10.52
CA THR A 249 -14.59 16.75 -10.16
C THR A 249 -14.89 16.47 -8.68
N PRO A 250 -15.88 17.15 -8.09
CA PRO A 250 -16.34 16.83 -6.74
C PRO A 250 -16.84 15.38 -6.58
N SER A 251 -17.35 14.76 -7.65
CA SER A 251 -17.78 13.36 -7.65
C SER A 251 -16.58 12.42 -7.46
N GLU A 252 -15.49 12.65 -8.19
CA GLU A 252 -14.25 11.86 -8.06
C GLU A 252 -13.61 12.03 -6.68
N ARG A 253 -13.59 13.25 -6.13
CA ARG A 253 -13.11 13.51 -4.76
C ARG A 253 -13.95 12.78 -3.71
N LEU A 254 -15.27 12.77 -3.85
CA LEU A 254 -16.16 12.01 -2.97
C LEU A 254 -15.91 10.51 -3.10
N GLY A 255 -15.68 10.01 -4.31
CA GLY A 255 -15.33 8.61 -4.54
C GLY A 255 -14.00 8.19 -3.93
N GLU A 256 -12.99 9.06 -4.01
CA GLU A 256 -11.70 8.90 -3.34
C GLU A 256 -11.88 8.84 -1.83
N ALA A 257 -12.66 9.77 -1.26
CA ALA A 257 -13.00 9.79 0.14
C ALA A 257 -13.74 8.53 0.60
N LEU A 258 -14.68 8.00 -0.21
CA LEU A 258 -15.37 6.74 0.07
C LEU A 258 -14.39 5.55 0.12
N ALA A 259 -13.45 5.48 -0.83
CA ALA A 259 -12.48 4.39 -0.87
C ALA A 259 -11.52 4.42 0.34
N PHE A 260 -11.04 5.61 0.71
CA PHE A 260 -9.92 5.73 1.63
C PHE A 260 -10.27 6.13 3.06
N THR A 261 -11.53 6.47 3.33
CA THR A 261 -12.01 6.81 4.68
C THR A 261 -13.11 5.87 5.16
N GLY A 262 -13.54 6.03 6.42
CA GLY A 262 -14.66 5.27 6.99
C GLY A 262 -16.03 5.55 6.36
N LEU A 263 -16.14 6.41 5.34
CA LEU A 263 -17.43 6.80 4.75
C LEU A 263 -18.17 5.68 4.04
N MET A 264 -17.48 4.65 3.54
CA MET A 264 -18.14 3.51 2.89
C MET A 264 -18.84 2.58 3.90
N ALA A 265 -18.44 2.60 5.17
CA ALA A 265 -19.04 1.82 6.26
C ALA A 265 -19.02 2.61 7.59
N PRO A 266 -19.79 3.71 7.68
CA PRO A 266 -19.66 4.68 8.77
C PRO A 266 -20.05 4.13 10.15
N GLN A 267 -20.80 3.03 10.18
CA GLN A 267 -21.27 2.35 11.40
C GLN A 267 -20.48 1.07 11.74
N ALA A 268 -19.39 0.79 11.02
CA ALA A 268 -18.52 -0.33 11.35
C ALA A 268 -17.95 -0.19 12.77
N THR A 269 -17.92 -1.30 13.51
CA THR A 269 -17.41 -1.38 14.88
C THR A 269 -16.14 -2.21 14.94
N SER A 270 -15.39 -2.07 16.03
CA SER A 270 -14.20 -2.86 16.35
C SER A 270 -14.50 -3.94 17.39
N GLU A 271 -15.74 -4.45 17.43
CA GLU A 271 -16.20 -5.42 18.43
C GLU A 271 -16.01 -6.86 17.94
N GLY A 272 -15.30 -7.67 18.74
CA GLY A 272 -15.06 -9.08 18.44
C GLY A 272 -14.28 -9.25 17.14
N ARG A 273 -14.88 -9.93 16.15
CA ARG A 273 -14.29 -10.15 14.82
C ARG A 273 -14.59 -9.03 13.83
N ARG A 274 -15.45 -8.07 14.19
CA ARG A 274 -15.78 -6.94 13.31
C ARG A 274 -14.66 -5.93 13.37
N SER A 275 -14.37 -5.32 12.22
CA SER A 275 -13.35 -4.29 12.12
C SER A 275 -13.87 -3.01 11.52
N ARG A 276 -13.29 -1.91 11.96
CA ARG A 276 -13.49 -0.58 11.38
C ARG A 276 -12.31 -0.24 10.48
N PHE A 277 -12.52 -0.34 9.16
CA PHE A 277 -11.47 -0.30 8.15
C PHE A 277 -11.90 0.52 6.91
N THR A 278 -10.99 0.67 5.95
CA THR A 278 -11.26 1.29 4.63
C THR A 278 -10.62 0.44 3.51
N CYS A 279 -10.85 0.76 2.23
CA CYS A 279 -10.16 0.05 1.15
C CYS A 279 -8.63 0.18 1.26
N GLU A 280 -8.13 1.27 1.88
CA GLU A 280 -6.71 1.52 2.12
C GLU A 280 -6.03 0.37 2.87
N THR A 281 -6.76 -0.31 3.78
CA THR A 281 -6.20 -1.38 4.60
C THR A 281 -5.66 -2.54 3.76
N CYS A 282 -6.28 -2.83 2.62
CA CYS A 282 -5.83 -3.86 1.67
C CYS A 282 -5.18 -3.27 0.41
N HIS A 283 -5.52 -2.03 0.07
CA HIS A 283 -5.10 -1.35 -1.14
C HIS A 283 -4.31 -0.08 -0.81
N PHE A 284 -3.18 -0.23 -0.13
CA PHE A 284 -2.37 0.90 0.32
C PHE A 284 -2.03 1.87 -0.83
N GLU A 285 -2.55 3.09 -0.78
CA GLU A 285 -2.47 4.12 -1.83
C GLU A 285 -2.96 3.65 -3.21
N GLY A 286 -3.92 2.73 -3.21
CA GLY A 286 -4.42 2.06 -4.40
C GLY A 286 -3.57 0.88 -4.90
N ARG A 287 -2.48 0.53 -4.22
CA ARG A 287 -1.59 -0.60 -4.57
C ARG A 287 -2.06 -1.88 -3.87
N THR A 288 -1.15 -2.60 -3.24
CA THR A 288 -1.40 -3.84 -2.49
C THR A 288 -0.83 -3.72 -1.09
N ASP A 289 -1.28 -4.59 -0.19
CA ASP A 289 -0.88 -4.61 1.21
C ASP A 289 0.20 -5.66 1.53
N GLY A 290 0.68 -6.43 0.56
CA GLY A 290 1.69 -7.48 0.79
C GLY A 290 1.13 -8.81 1.29
N ARG A 291 -0.17 -8.90 1.63
CA ARG A 291 -0.77 -10.10 2.21
C ARG A 291 -1.27 -11.08 1.15
N THR A 292 -1.36 -12.34 1.56
CA THR A 292 -2.11 -13.37 0.85
C THR A 292 -3.30 -13.79 1.72
N HIS A 293 -4.48 -13.35 1.33
CA HIS A 293 -5.70 -13.40 2.11
C HIS A 293 -6.47 -14.69 1.90
N TRP A 294 -6.93 -15.34 2.97
CA TRP A 294 -7.98 -16.34 2.83
C TRP A 294 -9.26 -15.71 2.27
N THR A 295 -9.93 -16.38 1.33
CA THR A 295 -11.07 -15.79 0.59
C THR A 295 -12.43 -16.10 1.17
N GLY A 296 -12.52 -16.87 2.25
CA GLY A 296 -13.79 -17.37 2.78
C GLY A 296 -14.38 -18.55 1.99
N ARG A 297 -13.62 -19.18 1.08
CA ARG A 297 -14.10 -20.27 0.20
C ARG A 297 -13.13 -21.45 0.16
N GLY A 298 -13.41 -22.50 0.94
CA GLY A 298 -12.50 -23.66 1.05
C GLY A 298 -11.09 -23.23 1.46
N GLU A 299 -10.04 -23.86 0.95
CA GLU A 299 -8.63 -23.54 1.26
C GLU A 299 -8.04 -22.39 0.42
N VAL A 300 -8.90 -21.55 -0.19
CA VAL A 300 -8.46 -20.63 -1.23
C VAL A 300 -7.92 -19.30 -0.69
N HIS A 301 -6.65 -19.00 -1.01
CA HIS A 301 -5.93 -17.79 -0.61
C HIS A 301 -5.58 -16.88 -1.80
N ALA A 302 -5.72 -15.55 -1.69
CA ALA A 302 -5.58 -14.55 -2.76
C ALA A 302 -4.61 -13.41 -2.40
N THR A 303 -3.72 -13.03 -3.30
CA THR A 303 -3.05 -11.72 -3.23
C THR A 303 -3.99 -10.60 -3.65
N THR A 304 -3.85 -9.44 -3.00
CA THR A 304 -4.59 -8.24 -3.38
C THR A 304 -4.20 -7.76 -4.78
N LYS A 305 -5.13 -7.07 -5.44
CA LYS A 305 -4.91 -6.41 -6.73
C LYS A 305 -4.90 -4.91 -6.55
N THR A 306 -4.16 -4.19 -7.38
CA THR A 306 -4.21 -2.73 -7.39
C THR A 306 -5.59 -2.21 -7.81
N LEU A 307 -6.02 -1.11 -7.18
CA LEU A 307 -7.18 -0.32 -7.60
C LEU A 307 -6.83 0.65 -8.75
N ARG A 308 -5.54 0.91 -8.99
CA ARG A 308 -5.09 1.82 -10.02
C ARG A 308 -5.27 1.22 -11.41
N GLY A 309 -5.95 1.95 -12.28
CA GLY A 309 -6.34 1.52 -13.62
C GLY A 309 -7.26 0.31 -13.59
N LEU A 310 -8.13 0.20 -12.58
CA LEU A 310 -9.01 -0.95 -12.44
C LEU A 310 -10.00 -1.03 -13.62
N LEU A 311 -10.54 0.11 -14.08
CA LEU A 311 -11.62 0.16 -15.07
C LEU A 311 -11.32 -0.64 -16.35
N ASN A 312 -10.14 -0.41 -16.95
CA ASN A 312 -9.76 -1.09 -18.19
C ASN A 312 -9.24 -2.53 -17.99
N ASN A 313 -9.15 -2.99 -16.74
CA ASN A 313 -8.76 -4.35 -16.37
C ASN A 313 -9.97 -5.28 -16.12
N ARG A 314 -11.18 -4.84 -16.51
CA ARG A 314 -12.41 -5.64 -16.42
C ARG A 314 -12.33 -6.94 -17.26
N PRO A 315 -13.01 -8.03 -16.86
CA PRO A 315 -13.83 -8.17 -15.65
C PRO A 315 -12.99 -8.20 -14.37
N HIS A 316 -13.62 -7.78 -13.27
CA HIS A 316 -12.94 -7.49 -12.00
C HIS A 316 -12.84 -8.72 -11.11
N PHE A 317 -11.78 -8.74 -10.30
CA PHE A 317 -11.32 -9.90 -9.51
C PHE A 317 -11.01 -11.13 -10.36
N SER A 318 -9.88 -11.80 -10.13
CA SER A 318 -9.55 -13.04 -10.88
C SER A 318 -10.53 -14.18 -10.56
N ARG A 319 -11.29 -14.02 -9.46
CA ARG A 319 -12.07 -15.04 -8.78
C ARG A 319 -13.55 -14.67 -8.56
N ALA A 320 -13.91 -13.39 -8.68
CA ALA A 320 -15.31 -12.97 -8.72
C ALA A 320 -15.78 -12.86 -10.17
N LEU A 321 -17.09 -13.00 -10.40
CA LEU A 321 -17.72 -13.01 -11.71
C LEU A 321 -18.27 -11.62 -12.08
N ASP A 322 -17.71 -10.56 -11.51
CA ASP A 322 -18.21 -9.20 -11.69
C ASP A 322 -17.82 -8.69 -13.07
N ARG A 323 -18.77 -8.87 -14.00
CA ARG A 323 -18.62 -8.50 -15.41
C ARG A 323 -18.52 -6.99 -15.63
N THR A 324 -18.95 -6.18 -14.67
CA THR A 324 -18.97 -4.71 -14.79
C THR A 324 -18.43 -4.04 -13.52
N THR A 325 -17.87 -2.84 -13.69
CA THR A 325 -17.41 -1.99 -12.58
C THR A 325 -18.55 -1.63 -11.63
N ALA A 326 -19.74 -1.35 -12.15
CA ALA A 326 -20.92 -1.06 -11.33
C ALA A 326 -21.30 -2.23 -10.41
N ARG A 327 -21.27 -3.46 -10.93
CA ARG A 327 -21.54 -4.66 -10.13
C ARG A 327 -20.48 -4.87 -9.04
N MET A 328 -19.20 -4.63 -9.37
CA MET A 328 -18.12 -4.66 -8.38
C MET A 328 -18.36 -3.61 -7.28
N VAL A 329 -18.63 -2.34 -7.64
CA VAL A 329 -18.95 -1.28 -6.67
C VAL A 329 -20.09 -1.67 -5.75
N HIS A 330 -21.18 -2.23 -6.29
CA HIS A 330 -22.30 -2.70 -5.46
C HIS A 330 -21.89 -3.83 -4.49
N SER A 331 -21.03 -4.75 -4.94
CA SER A 331 -20.47 -5.80 -4.09
C SER A 331 -19.58 -5.24 -2.98
N GLU A 332 -18.76 -4.23 -3.27
CA GLU A 332 -17.88 -3.61 -2.26
C GLU A 332 -18.67 -2.90 -1.16
N PHE A 333 -19.70 -2.11 -1.50
CA PHE A 333 -20.58 -1.51 -0.50
C PHE A 333 -21.23 -2.57 0.40
N ARG A 334 -21.66 -3.70 -0.19
CA ARG A 334 -22.26 -4.81 0.57
C ARG A 334 -21.26 -5.48 1.51
N VAL A 335 -20.04 -5.74 1.06
CA VAL A 335 -19.02 -6.40 1.90
C VAL A 335 -18.53 -5.45 2.99
N ALA A 336 -18.31 -4.17 2.68
CA ALA A 336 -17.89 -3.16 3.66
C ALA A 336 -18.89 -2.97 4.79
N ASN A 337 -20.19 -3.09 4.50
CA ASN A 337 -21.26 -2.97 5.50
C ASN A 337 -21.73 -4.32 6.08
N ALA A 338 -21.06 -5.43 5.73
CA ALA A 338 -21.43 -6.75 6.22
C ALA A 338 -21.36 -6.80 7.76
N GLY A 339 -22.44 -7.27 8.40
CA GLY A 339 -22.53 -7.34 9.87
C GLY A 339 -22.88 -6.01 10.55
N THR A 340 -23.07 -4.91 9.82
CA THR A 340 -23.64 -3.67 10.38
C THR A 340 -25.17 -3.71 10.34
N ALA A 341 -25.83 -2.85 11.13
CA ALA A 341 -27.30 -2.72 11.08
C ALA A 341 -27.79 -1.98 9.82
N GLN A 342 -26.88 -1.44 9.02
CA GLN A 342 -27.18 -0.62 7.87
C GLN A 342 -27.29 -1.47 6.59
N ASP A 343 -28.32 -1.20 5.80
CA ASP A 343 -28.41 -1.72 4.44
C ASP A 343 -27.26 -1.11 3.61
N PRO A 344 -26.54 -1.85 2.74
CA PRO A 344 -25.58 -1.23 1.82
C PRO A 344 -26.14 -0.04 1.03
N TRP A 345 -27.46 0.10 0.92
CA TRP A 345 -28.17 1.26 0.39
C TRP A 345 -28.41 2.32 1.47
N PHE A 346 -27.37 3.09 1.82
CA PHE A 346 -27.45 4.18 2.79
C PHE A 346 -27.15 5.57 2.21
N SER A 347 -27.56 6.60 2.95
CA SER A 347 -27.23 7.99 2.68
C SER A 347 -26.24 8.55 3.71
N LEU A 348 -25.47 9.55 3.30
CA LEU A 348 -24.61 10.35 4.18
C LEU A 348 -25.10 11.79 4.22
N THR A 349 -24.87 12.45 5.35
CA THR A 349 -25.15 13.87 5.57
C THR A 349 -23.89 14.61 6.04
N ARG A 350 -23.88 15.94 5.98
CA ARG A 350 -22.77 16.73 6.53
C ARG A 350 -22.65 16.60 8.03
N ALA A 351 -23.73 16.25 8.73
CA ALA A 351 -23.66 15.91 10.15
C ALA A 351 -22.81 14.65 10.42
N ASN A 352 -22.71 13.73 9.46
CA ASN A 352 -21.87 12.54 9.59
C ASN A 352 -20.38 12.84 9.36
N ALA A 353 -20.08 13.80 8.47
CA ALA A 353 -18.72 14.16 8.08
C ALA A 353 -18.68 15.63 7.59
N PRO A 354 -18.52 16.61 8.50
CA PRO A 354 -18.56 18.03 8.13
C PRO A 354 -17.46 18.43 7.13
N TRP A 355 -16.32 17.73 7.16
CA TRP A 355 -15.19 17.96 6.27
C TRP A 355 -15.49 17.66 4.79
N LEU A 356 -16.61 16.99 4.47
CA LEU A 356 -17.06 16.82 3.08
C LEU A 356 -17.21 18.17 2.36
N ASP A 357 -17.41 19.28 3.09
CA ASP A 357 -17.56 20.62 2.49
C ASP A 357 -16.29 21.03 1.75
N ALA A 358 -15.13 20.61 2.24
CA ALA A 358 -13.84 20.86 1.60
C ALA A 358 -13.70 20.13 0.25
N LEU A 359 -14.48 19.08 -0.01
CA LEU A 359 -14.45 18.34 -1.28
C LEU A 359 -15.34 18.97 -2.37
N GLY A 360 -16.14 19.98 -2.02
CA GLY A 360 -17.18 20.50 -2.90
C GLY A 360 -18.29 19.47 -3.21
N ALA A 361 -18.44 18.44 -2.35
CA ALA A 361 -19.35 17.33 -2.59
C ALA A 361 -20.80 17.80 -2.88
N PRO A 362 -21.64 16.98 -3.55
CA PRO A 362 -23.01 17.34 -3.91
C PRO A 362 -23.90 17.78 -2.72
N PRO A 363 -25.08 18.37 -2.99
CA PRO A 363 -26.02 18.78 -1.95
C PRO A 363 -26.37 17.65 -0.99
N ASP A 364 -26.54 18.00 0.29
CA ASP A 364 -26.98 17.09 1.37
C ASP A 364 -28.49 16.77 1.21
N PRO A 365 -28.95 15.50 1.33
CA PRO A 365 -28.18 14.27 1.58
C PRO A 365 -27.55 13.64 0.36
N LEU A 366 -26.38 13.04 0.57
CA LEU A 366 -25.74 12.17 -0.41
C LEU A 366 -26.45 10.82 -0.42
N ASP A 367 -27.34 10.64 -1.39
CA ASP A 367 -28.14 9.41 -1.53
C ASP A 367 -27.29 8.20 -1.97
N PRO A 368 -27.81 6.95 -1.83
CA PRO A 368 -27.05 5.73 -2.14
C PRO A 368 -26.54 5.63 -3.58
N VAL A 369 -27.27 6.21 -4.54
CA VAL A 369 -26.90 6.20 -5.96
C VAL A 369 -25.77 7.19 -6.21
N THR A 370 -25.85 8.36 -5.58
CA THR A 370 -24.79 9.38 -5.61
C THR A 370 -23.48 8.82 -5.07
N LEU A 371 -23.49 8.11 -3.93
CA LEU A 371 -22.27 7.50 -3.36
C LEU A 371 -21.63 6.47 -4.29
N ARG A 372 -22.44 5.59 -4.91
CA ARG A 372 -21.93 4.55 -5.83
C ARG A 372 -21.40 5.13 -7.14
N ARG A 373 -22.06 6.17 -7.66
CA ARG A 373 -21.58 6.89 -8.85
C ARG A 373 -20.25 7.58 -8.56
N ALA A 374 -20.14 8.27 -7.42
CA ALA A 374 -18.89 8.89 -7.00
C ALA A 374 -17.73 7.88 -6.93
N LEU A 375 -17.94 6.72 -6.29
CA LEU A 375 -16.92 5.67 -6.26
C LEU A 375 -16.57 5.13 -7.66
N LEU A 376 -17.55 5.00 -8.55
CA LEU A 376 -17.31 4.59 -9.93
C LEU A 376 -16.52 5.64 -10.72
N ASP A 377 -16.85 6.91 -10.58
CA ASP A 377 -16.16 8.03 -11.23
C ASP A 377 -14.71 8.09 -10.77
N PHE A 378 -14.47 7.99 -9.46
CA PHE A 378 -13.11 7.87 -8.90
C PHE A 378 -12.35 6.69 -9.50
N LEU A 379 -12.91 5.48 -9.49
CA LEU A 379 -12.22 4.30 -10.03
C LEU A 379 -12.00 4.36 -11.55
N ALA A 380 -12.77 5.16 -12.27
CA ALA A 380 -12.57 5.44 -13.69
C ALA A 380 -11.38 6.38 -13.92
N ALA A 381 -11.23 7.41 -13.08
CA ALA A 381 -10.14 8.39 -13.14
C ALA A 381 -8.86 7.92 -12.44
N PHE A 382 -8.95 6.94 -11.53
CA PHE A 382 -7.82 6.48 -10.72
C PHE A 382 -6.88 5.59 -11.54
N THR A 383 -6.02 6.21 -12.34
CA THR A 383 -5.11 5.55 -13.28
C THR A 383 -3.80 5.07 -12.61
N PRO A 384 -3.04 4.17 -13.27
CA PRO A 384 -1.71 3.75 -12.80
C PRO A 384 -0.76 4.93 -12.72
N GLU A 385 0.09 4.91 -11.70
CA GLU A 385 1.20 5.86 -11.60
C GLU A 385 2.22 5.68 -12.73
N PRO A 386 2.96 6.74 -13.10
CA PRO A 386 4.06 6.62 -14.06
C PRO A 386 5.07 5.57 -13.59
N ASN A 387 5.53 4.71 -14.50
CA ASN A 387 6.57 3.73 -14.16
C ASN A 387 7.92 4.45 -13.99
N PRO A 388 8.58 4.37 -12.82
CA PRO A 388 9.91 4.95 -12.65
C PRO A 388 10.94 4.40 -13.63
N ALA A 389 10.81 3.13 -14.06
CA ALA A 389 11.75 2.48 -14.98
C ALA A 389 11.76 3.06 -16.40
N VAL A 390 10.69 3.76 -16.82
CA VAL A 390 10.63 4.38 -18.17
C VAL A 390 11.11 5.83 -18.19
N ARG A 391 11.40 6.41 -17.01
CA ARG A 391 11.77 7.82 -16.91
C ARG A 391 13.07 8.09 -17.66
N GLY A 392 13.02 9.04 -18.60
CA GLY A 392 14.18 9.44 -19.41
C GLY A 392 14.50 8.48 -20.57
N LEU A 393 13.76 7.38 -20.73
CA LEU A 393 13.92 6.48 -21.86
C LEU A 393 13.15 6.99 -23.07
N THR A 394 13.80 6.98 -24.23
CA THR A 394 13.20 7.30 -25.53
C THR A 394 13.08 6.08 -26.45
N ALA A 395 13.76 4.98 -26.12
CA ALA A 395 13.73 3.71 -26.84
C ALA A 395 14.02 2.55 -25.88
N LEU A 396 13.65 1.32 -26.29
CA LEU A 396 14.00 0.11 -25.57
C LEU A 396 15.50 -0.20 -25.77
N GLY A 397 16.22 -0.46 -24.69
CA GLY A 397 17.58 -0.98 -24.74
C GLY A 397 17.62 -2.42 -25.31
N PRO A 398 18.81 -2.93 -25.68
CA PRO A 398 18.94 -4.25 -26.32
C PRO A 398 18.31 -5.40 -25.54
N GLN A 399 18.51 -5.44 -24.21
CA GLN A 399 17.97 -6.47 -23.34
C GLN A 399 16.44 -6.36 -23.18
N GLN A 400 15.91 -5.15 -23.04
CA GLN A 400 14.46 -4.88 -22.98
C GLN A 400 13.78 -5.27 -24.30
N ALA A 401 14.41 -4.97 -25.44
CA ALA A 401 13.92 -5.36 -26.76
C ALA A 401 13.96 -6.88 -26.97
N ALA A 402 14.99 -7.57 -26.46
CA ALA A 402 15.03 -9.02 -26.44
C ALA A 402 13.91 -9.63 -25.58
N GLY A 403 13.67 -9.07 -24.40
CA GLY A 403 12.56 -9.43 -23.53
C GLY A 403 11.19 -9.24 -24.19
N ALA A 404 10.99 -8.11 -24.86
CA ALA A 404 9.75 -7.82 -25.59
C ALA A 404 9.48 -8.86 -26.70
N ARG A 405 10.52 -9.30 -27.44
CA ARG A 405 10.39 -10.35 -28.46
C ARG A 405 10.04 -11.70 -27.84
N LEU A 406 10.74 -12.11 -26.78
CA LEU A 406 10.42 -13.35 -26.06
C LEU A 406 8.99 -13.34 -25.51
N PHE A 407 8.56 -12.19 -24.97
CA PHE A 407 7.20 -12.01 -24.48
C PHE A 407 6.16 -12.15 -25.59
N ALA A 408 6.41 -11.54 -26.75
CA ALA A 408 5.55 -11.66 -27.92
C ALA A 408 5.46 -13.11 -28.44
N GLU A 409 6.54 -13.87 -28.36
CA GLU A 409 6.57 -15.26 -28.83
C GLU A 409 5.87 -16.23 -27.86
N HIS A 410 6.04 -16.03 -26.55
CA HIS A 410 5.71 -17.05 -25.56
C HIS A 410 4.62 -16.66 -24.56
N CYS A 411 4.43 -15.37 -24.30
CA CYS A 411 3.59 -14.90 -23.19
C CYS A 411 2.30 -14.21 -23.66
N VAL A 412 2.31 -13.61 -24.86
CA VAL A 412 1.21 -12.76 -25.35
C VAL A 412 -0.09 -13.53 -25.59
N SER A 413 -0.03 -14.86 -25.78
CA SER A 413 -1.23 -15.69 -25.98
C SER A 413 -2.21 -15.56 -24.81
N CYS A 414 -1.69 -15.54 -23.58
CA CYS A 414 -2.46 -15.27 -22.36
C CYS A 414 -2.42 -13.79 -22.00
N HIS A 415 -1.23 -13.21 -21.84
CA HIS A 415 -1.03 -11.82 -21.41
C HIS A 415 -1.09 -10.86 -22.59
N GLN A 416 -2.29 -10.76 -23.17
CA GLN A 416 -2.51 -10.03 -24.41
C GLN A 416 -2.29 -8.52 -24.22
N ALA A 417 -1.57 -7.92 -25.18
CA ALA A 417 -1.34 -6.48 -25.22
C ALA A 417 -2.64 -5.77 -25.66
N ARG A 418 -3.50 -5.44 -24.71
CA ARG A 418 -4.81 -4.77 -24.93
C ARG A 418 -4.89 -3.45 -24.17
N LEU A 419 -5.66 -2.49 -24.69
CA LEU A 419 -6.01 -1.27 -23.95
C LEU A 419 -7.16 -1.51 -22.96
N VAL A 420 -8.03 -2.49 -23.25
CA VAL A 420 -9.11 -2.96 -22.37
C VAL A 420 -9.10 -4.49 -22.36
N ALA A 421 -8.96 -5.10 -21.19
CA ALA A 421 -8.71 -6.55 -21.09
C ALA A 421 -9.82 -7.42 -21.72
N ASP A 422 -11.09 -7.00 -21.65
CA ASP A 422 -12.23 -7.73 -22.22
C ASP A 422 -12.66 -7.28 -23.62
N ASP A 423 -12.01 -6.29 -24.23
CA ASP A 423 -12.29 -5.89 -25.62
C ASP A 423 -11.19 -6.42 -26.56
N PRO A 424 -11.47 -7.49 -27.33
CA PRO A 424 -10.50 -8.05 -28.28
C PRO A 424 -10.14 -7.09 -29.43
N ARG A 425 -10.94 -6.06 -29.69
CA ARG A 425 -10.63 -5.04 -30.72
C ARG A 425 -9.58 -4.04 -30.25
N SER A 426 -9.28 -4.02 -28.94
CA SER A 426 -8.32 -3.11 -28.32
C SER A 426 -6.88 -3.65 -28.33
N VAL A 427 -6.60 -4.71 -29.09
CA VAL A 427 -5.27 -5.30 -29.24
C VAL A 427 -4.29 -4.29 -29.84
N VAL A 428 -3.10 -4.24 -29.26
CA VAL A 428 -2.00 -3.36 -29.65
C VAL A 428 -0.95 -4.17 -30.42
N PRO A 429 -0.67 -3.83 -31.69
CA PRO A 429 0.38 -4.48 -32.48
C PRO A 429 1.76 -4.31 -31.84
N VAL A 430 2.63 -5.33 -31.98
CA VAL A 430 3.99 -5.35 -31.43
C VAL A 430 4.80 -4.09 -31.81
N ALA A 431 4.63 -3.60 -33.04
CA ALA A 431 5.31 -2.40 -33.53
C ALA A 431 5.01 -1.13 -32.71
N ARG A 432 3.91 -1.11 -31.94
CA ARG A 432 3.51 0.03 -31.09
C ARG A 432 3.86 -0.16 -29.62
N TRP A 433 4.42 -1.31 -29.23
CA TRP A 433 4.67 -1.62 -27.82
C TRP A 433 5.66 -0.65 -27.19
N ALA A 434 6.77 -0.36 -27.86
CA ALA A 434 7.80 0.54 -27.33
C ALA A 434 7.20 1.92 -26.97
N ASP A 435 6.50 2.55 -27.91
CA ASP A 435 5.89 3.87 -27.72
C ASP A 435 4.92 3.90 -26.52
N LEU A 436 4.07 2.88 -26.41
CA LEU A 436 3.02 2.83 -25.39
C LEU A 436 3.50 2.37 -24.02
N VAL A 437 4.55 1.54 -23.97
CA VAL A 437 5.21 1.14 -22.72
C VAL A 437 5.99 2.31 -22.13
N LEU A 438 6.72 3.04 -22.98
CA LEU A 438 7.53 4.19 -22.55
C LEU A 438 6.68 5.44 -22.27
N HIS A 439 5.43 5.49 -22.77
CA HIS A 439 4.51 6.57 -22.44
C HIS A 439 4.19 6.59 -20.92
N PRO A 440 4.16 7.77 -20.27
CA PRO A 440 3.95 7.87 -18.81
C PRO A 440 2.69 7.15 -18.30
N THR A 441 1.62 7.14 -19.10
CA THR A 441 0.36 6.48 -18.72
C THR A 441 0.42 4.95 -18.78
N GLY A 442 1.38 4.35 -19.51
CA GLY A 442 1.50 2.89 -19.65
C GLY A 442 0.19 2.21 -20.04
N GLY A 443 -0.42 2.64 -21.16
CA GLY A 443 -1.83 2.34 -21.45
C GLY A 443 -2.19 0.86 -21.68
N ILE A 444 -1.20 0.00 -21.91
CA ILE A 444 -1.41 -1.43 -22.17
C ILE A 444 -1.63 -2.20 -20.86
N VAL A 445 -2.70 -2.99 -20.81
CA VAL A 445 -3.10 -3.76 -19.61
C VAL A 445 -2.29 -5.05 -19.47
N TRP A 446 -1.81 -5.66 -20.55
CA TRP A 446 -1.07 -6.94 -20.53
C TRP A 446 -1.84 -8.06 -19.83
N GLY A 447 -3.07 -8.28 -20.27
CA GLY A 447 -4.00 -9.25 -19.69
C GLY A 447 -5.25 -9.38 -20.54
N SER A 448 -6.09 -10.37 -20.21
CA SER A 448 -7.30 -10.67 -20.95
C SER A 448 -8.46 -11.03 -20.00
N SER A 449 -9.66 -11.16 -20.55
CA SER A 449 -10.82 -11.71 -19.86
C SER A 449 -10.82 -13.25 -19.79
N GLU A 450 -9.86 -13.90 -20.45
CA GLU A 450 -9.77 -15.36 -20.52
C GLU A 450 -9.32 -15.96 -19.19
N ARG A 451 -9.67 -17.22 -18.99
CA ARG A 451 -9.30 -18.03 -17.82
C ARG A 451 -8.40 -19.16 -18.25
N ALA A 452 -7.39 -19.46 -17.44
CA ALA A 452 -6.46 -20.55 -17.72
C ALA A 452 -5.99 -21.22 -16.43
N ARG A 453 -5.87 -22.54 -16.46
CA ARG A 453 -5.27 -23.34 -15.38
C ARG A 453 -3.75 -23.36 -15.50
N THR A 454 -3.09 -22.29 -15.06
CA THR A 454 -1.64 -22.10 -15.22
C THR A 454 -0.77 -22.84 -14.18
N GLY A 455 -1.34 -23.76 -13.40
CA GLY A 455 -0.66 -24.49 -12.31
C GLY A 455 -0.64 -23.75 -10.95
N VAL A 456 -1.32 -22.61 -10.82
CA VAL A 456 -1.35 -21.81 -9.59
C VAL A 456 -2.62 -22.12 -8.80
N GLU A 457 -2.55 -23.20 -8.03
CA GLU A 457 -3.66 -23.71 -7.22
C GLU A 457 -3.72 -23.07 -5.82
N PRO A 458 -4.90 -23.11 -5.15
CA PRO A 458 -6.19 -23.65 -5.62
C PRO A 458 -6.97 -22.69 -6.55
N TYR A 459 -7.82 -23.26 -7.41
CA TYR A 459 -8.69 -22.51 -8.33
C TYR A 459 -10.09 -22.31 -7.77
N VAL A 460 -10.62 -21.08 -7.87
CA VAL A 460 -12.03 -20.78 -7.54
C VAL A 460 -12.98 -21.14 -8.68
N HIS A 461 -12.52 -21.01 -9.93
CA HIS A 461 -13.30 -21.28 -11.13
C HIS A 461 -12.77 -22.56 -11.81
N PRO A 462 -13.64 -23.43 -12.37
CA PRO A 462 -13.21 -24.67 -13.03
C PRO A 462 -12.16 -24.45 -14.14
N GLU A 463 -12.28 -23.34 -14.87
CA GLU A 463 -11.34 -22.95 -15.95
C GLU A 463 -10.06 -22.26 -15.46
N GLY A 464 -9.91 -22.04 -14.14
CA GLY A 464 -8.79 -21.32 -13.55
C GLY A 464 -9.02 -19.81 -13.34
N PRO A 465 -8.03 -19.09 -12.79
CA PRO A 465 -8.10 -17.65 -12.61
C PRO A 465 -8.13 -16.92 -13.95
N ARG A 466 -8.72 -15.72 -13.97
CA ARG A 466 -8.53 -14.79 -15.08
C ARG A 466 -7.04 -14.41 -15.19
N VAL A 467 -6.53 -14.31 -16.41
CA VAL A 467 -5.18 -13.79 -16.68
C VAL A 467 -5.05 -12.36 -16.12
N PRO A 468 -4.23 -12.12 -15.08
CA PRO A 468 -4.11 -10.80 -14.48
C PRO A 468 -3.36 -9.84 -15.41
N SER A 469 -3.64 -8.54 -15.26
CA SER A 469 -2.81 -7.49 -15.83
C SER A 469 -1.40 -7.55 -15.25
N LEU A 470 -0.38 -7.38 -16.11
CA LEU A 470 1.03 -7.22 -15.73
C LEU A 470 1.45 -5.75 -15.63
N ARG A 471 0.53 -4.80 -15.83
CA ARG A 471 0.83 -3.37 -15.78
C ARG A 471 1.22 -2.96 -14.36
N ARG A 472 2.32 -2.22 -14.23
CA ARG A 472 2.97 -1.80 -12.98
C ARG A 472 3.27 -2.97 -12.05
N LEU A 473 3.82 -4.06 -12.57
CA LEU A 473 4.06 -5.27 -11.78
C LEU A 473 4.92 -5.00 -10.54
N TRP A 474 5.82 -4.01 -10.60
CA TRP A 474 6.66 -3.58 -9.49
C TRP A 474 5.88 -3.12 -8.25
N VAL A 475 4.64 -2.62 -8.40
CA VAL A 475 3.83 -2.17 -7.26
C VAL A 475 3.21 -3.32 -6.47
N LYS A 476 3.32 -4.54 -6.99
CA LYS A 476 2.63 -5.71 -6.47
C LYS A 476 3.64 -6.75 -6.00
N ARG A 477 3.60 -7.05 -4.70
CA ARG A 477 4.17 -8.26 -4.12
C ARG A 477 3.24 -8.78 -3.01
N PRO A 478 3.22 -10.11 -2.76
CA PRO A 478 3.79 -11.14 -3.61
C PRO A 478 3.03 -11.32 -4.94
N LEU A 479 3.68 -11.98 -5.89
CA LEU A 479 3.15 -12.30 -7.21
C LEU A 479 2.34 -13.60 -7.20
N LEU A 480 1.60 -13.83 -8.29
CA LEU A 480 0.65 -14.92 -8.47
C LEU A 480 -0.51 -14.85 -7.47
N THR A 481 -1.57 -15.61 -7.74
CA THR A 481 -2.79 -15.47 -6.94
C THR A 481 -2.63 -16.05 -5.54
N ASN A 482 -1.74 -17.03 -5.34
CA ASN A 482 -1.45 -17.64 -4.04
C ASN A 482 -0.20 -17.06 -3.35
N GLY A 483 0.41 -16.01 -3.91
CA GLY A 483 1.57 -15.34 -3.28
C GLY A 483 2.89 -16.12 -3.32
N ARG A 484 2.99 -17.22 -4.08
CA ARG A 484 4.17 -18.10 -4.04
C ARG A 484 5.48 -17.47 -4.53
N ALA A 485 5.42 -16.42 -5.34
CA ALA A 485 6.60 -15.78 -5.91
C ALA A 485 6.77 -14.36 -5.35
N ARG A 486 7.91 -14.06 -4.73
CA ARG A 486 8.21 -12.75 -4.15
C ARG A 486 8.87 -11.79 -5.14
N SER A 487 9.35 -12.29 -6.28
CA SER A 487 9.95 -11.47 -7.33
C SER A 487 9.62 -11.97 -8.73
N VAL A 488 9.79 -11.11 -9.73
CA VAL A 488 9.63 -11.47 -11.14
C VAL A 488 10.61 -12.57 -11.55
N LEU A 489 11.87 -12.48 -11.11
CA LEU A 489 12.87 -13.52 -11.40
C LEU A 489 12.49 -14.87 -10.78
N GLN A 490 11.99 -14.88 -9.53
CA GLN A 490 11.50 -16.11 -8.91
C GLN A 490 10.31 -16.70 -9.69
N LEU A 491 9.38 -15.87 -10.16
CA LEU A 491 8.28 -16.30 -11.01
C LEU A 491 8.79 -16.89 -12.33
N LEU A 492 9.74 -16.22 -13.00
CA LEU A 492 10.28 -16.66 -14.29
C LEU A 492 11.09 -17.95 -14.19
N ALA A 493 11.74 -18.22 -13.05
CA ALA A 493 12.43 -19.48 -12.79
C ALA A 493 11.46 -20.68 -12.80
N ASP A 494 10.19 -20.46 -12.46
CA ASP A 494 9.14 -21.48 -12.46
C ASP A 494 8.42 -21.62 -13.81
N VAL A 495 8.68 -20.72 -14.77
CA VAL A 495 8.01 -20.77 -16.07
C VAL A 495 8.43 -22.01 -16.86
N ARG A 496 7.45 -22.74 -17.41
CA ARG A 496 7.66 -23.90 -18.27
C ARG A 496 6.91 -23.74 -19.60
N LEU A 497 7.65 -23.41 -20.65
CA LEU A 497 7.08 -23.21 -21.98
C LEU A 497 6.58 -24.52 -22.59
N GLY A 498 5.46 -24.45 -23.32
CA GLY A 498 4.78 -25.62 -23.89
C GLY A 498 3.95 -26.42 -22.89
N SER A 499 3.95 -26.04 -21.60
CA SER A 499 3.12 -26.66 -20.57
C SER A 499 1.79 -25.92 -20.39
N PRO A 500 0.65 -26.61 -20.25
CA PRO A 500 -0.59 -25.98 -19.82
C PRO A 500 -0.48 -25.40 -18.40
N GLN A 501 0.42 -25.95 -17.57
CA GLN A 501 0.70 -25.48 -16.22
C GLN A 501 1.93 -24.56 -16.19
N ILE A 502 1.94 -23.57 -17.08
CA ILE A 502 3.10 -22.71 -17.38
C ILE A 502 3.72 -22.01 -16.17
N HIS A 503 3.01 -21.83 -15.05
CA HIS A 503 3.49 -21.16 -13.84
C HIS A 503 3.63 -22.10 -12.64
N ALA A 504 3.52 -23.43 -12.81
CA ALA A 504 3.62 -24.38 -11.70
C ALA A 504 5.06 -24.81 -11.39
N GLY A 505 5.98 -24.71 -12.36
CA GLY A 505 7.16 -25.57 -12.41
C GLY A 505 6.82 -26.94 -13.02
N GLY A 506 7.82 -27.80 -13.19
CA GLY A 506 7.63 -29.17 -13.72
C GLY A 506 7.85 -29.32 -15.22
N GLU A 507 6.92 -30.02 -15.90
CA GLU A 507 7.01 -30.38 -17.33
C GLU A 507 7.01 -29.16 -18.24
N GLY A 508 7.73 -29.26 -19.37
CA GLY A 508 7.91 -28.18 -20.35
C GLY A 508 9.34 -27.64 -20.37
N ARG A 509 9.64 -26.72 -21.31
CA ARG A 509 10.96 -26.11 -21.44
C ARG A 509 11.14 -25.00 -20.41
N ALA A 510 12.14 -25.13 -19.53
CA ALA A 510 12.53 -24.04 -18.64
C ALA A 510 13.16 -22.87 -19.43
N LEU A 511 12.97 -21.65 -18.93
CA LEU A 511 13.68 -20.48 -19.42
C LEU A 511 15.15 -20.53 -18.97
N THR A 512 16.07 -20.24 -19.88
CA THR A 512 17.48 -20.00 -19.55
C THR A 512 17.64 -18.72 -18.72
N LEU A 513 18.75 -18.56 -18.00
CA LEU A 513 19.01 -17.34 -17.22
C LEU A 513 18.95 -16.08 -18.09
N VAL A 514 19.51 -16.13 -19.30
CA VAL A 514 19.47 -15.00 -20.25
C VAL A 514 18.04 -14.66 -20.67
N GLU A 515 17.19 -15.66 -20.93
CA GLU A 515 15.77 -15.43 -21.23
C GLU A 515 15.03 -14.84 -20.01
N GLN A 516 15.30 -15.33 -18.80
CA GLN A 516 14.72 -14.82 -17.57
C GLN A 516 15.10 -13.36 -17.33
N GLU A 517 16.37 -13.00 -17.48
CA GLU A 517 16.86 -11.64 -17.32
C GLU A 517 16.30 -10.70 -18.39
N ALA A 518 16.23 -11.13 -19.65
CA ALA A 518 15.64 -10.34 -20.73
C ALA A 518 14.15 -10.09 -20.49
N LEU A 519 13.38 -11.12 -20.13
CA LEU A 519 11.96 -10.98 -19.79
C LEU A 519 11.78 -10.10 -18.55
N ALA A 520 12.58 -10.27 -17.50
CA ALA A 520 12.53 -9.42 -16.32
C ALA A 520 12.79 -7.94 -16.67
N ALA A 521 13.77 -7.66 -17.53
CA ALA A 521 14.06 -6.29 -17.98
C ALA A 521 12.90 -5.65 -18.76
N PHE A 522 12.16 -6.43 -19.56
CA PHE A 522 10.96 -5.93 -20.23
C PHE A 522 9.78 -5.77 -19.26
N LEU A 523 9.56 -6.75 -18.37
CA LEU A 523 8.49 -6.72 -17.37
C LEU A 523 8.65 -5.56 -16.37
N ASP A 524 9.89 -5.12 -16.10
CA ASP A 524 10.20 -3.93 -15.30
C ASP A 524 9.64 -2.64 -15.92
N LEU A 525 9.43 -2.61 -17.25
CA LEU A 525 8.87 -1.45 -17.96
C LEU A 525 7.34 -1.41 -17.96
N LEU A 526 6.68 -2.53 -17.69
CA LEU A 526 5.21 -2.63 -17.67
C LEU A 526 4.64 -2.05 -16.38
#